data_AF-A0A3M1ST42-F1
#
_entry.id   AF-A0A3M1ST42-F1
#
_cell.length_a   1.000
_cell.length_b   1.000
_cell.length_c   1.000
_cell.angle_alpha   90.00
_cell.angle_beta   90.00
_cell.angle_gamma   90.00
#
_symmetry.space_group_name_H-M   'P 1'
#
loop_
_entity.id
_entity.type
_entity.pdbx_description
1 polymer ?
#
loop_
_entity_poly.entity_id
_entity_poly.type
_entity_poly.pdbx_seq_one_letter_code
_entity_poly.pdbx_strand_id
1 'polypeptide(L)'
;MHTAFRHLARRIGTVYEQLESVAREVEQQSERETKLLERVEYGDDFDEHVAPVQEEVVAALAEALELLDEARDRLERARQTLADVESL
;
A
#
# COMPACT_ATOMS: atom_id res chain seq x y z
N MET A 1 -18.69 15.42 -24.34
CA MET A 1 -18.50 14.28 -23.43
C MET A 1 -17.04 13.98 -23.11
N HIS A 2 -16.10 14.06 -24.07
CA HIS A 2 -14.67 13.74 -23.83
C HIS A 2 -13.96 14.49 -22.68
N THR A 3 -14.34 15.73 -22.35
CA THR A 3 -13.62 16.52 -21.34
C THR A 3 -13.79 15.99 -19.91
N ALA A 4 -14.97 15.45 -19.58
CA ALA A 4 -15.26 14.90 -18.26
C ALA A 4 -14.54 13.57 -18.02
N PHE A 5 -14.59 12.66 -19.00
CA PHE A 5 -13.88 11.37 -18.94
C PHE A 5 -12.36 11.55 -18.90
N ARG A 6 -11.81 12.46 -19.71
CA ARG A 6 -10.38 12.79 -19.67
C ARG A 6 -9.93 13.35 -18.31
N HIS A 7 -10.76 14.18 -17.68
CA HIS A 7 -10.49 14.71 -16.35
C HIS A 7 -10.51 13.59 -15.29
N LEU A 8 -11.48 12.67 -15.37
CA LEU A 8 -11.55 11.50 -14.48
C LEU A 8 -10.34 10.58 -14.67
N ALA A 9 -9.96 10.27 -15.91
CA ALA A 9 -8.80 9.44 -16.22
C ALA A 9 -7.51 10.02 -15.65
N ARG A 10 -7.30 11.35 -15.81
CA ARG A 10 -6.14 12.03 -15.20
C ARG A 10 -6.16 11.93 -13.68
N ARG A 11 -7.32 12.15 -13.05
CA ARG A 11 -7.44 12.09 -11.59
C ARG A 11 -7.17 10.69 -11.04
N ILE A 12 -7.68 9.66 -11.71
CA ILE A 12 -7.39 8.26 -11.33
C ILE A 12 -5.91 7.95 -11.51
N GLY A 13 -5.28 8.42 -12.60
CA GLY A 13 -3.83 8.29 -12.79
C GLY A 13 -3.02 8.92 -11.66
N THR A 14 -3.35 10.14 -11.26
CA THR A 14 -2.67 10.81 -10.13
C THR A 14 -2.86 10.06 -8.81
N VAL A 15 -4.07 9.59 -8.51
CA VAL A 15 -4.32 8.82 -7.28
C VAL A 15 -3.57 7.49 -7.31
N TYR A 16 -3.49 6.84 -8.47
CA TYR A 16 -2.72 5.60 -8.65
C TYR A 16 -1.22 5.83 -8.37
N GLU A 17 -0.63 6.89 -8.92
CA GLU A 17 0.78 7.24 -8.67
C GLU A 17 1.05 7.56 -7.18
N GLN A 18 0.12 8.26 -6.53
CA GLN A 18 0.22 8.55 -5.09
C GLN A 18 0.13 7.27 -4.25
N LEU A 19 -0.79 6.37 -4.61
CA LEU A 19 -0.94 5.09 -3.94
C LEU A 19 0.32 4.24 -4.05
N GLU A 20 0.91 4.16 -5.25
CA GLU A 20 2.18 3.45 -5.49
C GLU A 20 3.33 4.03 -4.65
N SER A 21 3.37 5.36 -4.48
CA SER A 21 4.37 6.00 -3.62
C SER A 21 4.20 5.58 -2.16
N VAL A 22 2.96 5.63 -1.65
CA VAL A 22 2.64 5.23 -0.27
C VAL A 22 2.92 3.74 -0.05
N ALA A 23 2.53 2.88 -0.99
CA ALA A 23 2.80 1.44 -0.92
C ALA A 23 4.30 1.15 -0.77
N ARG A 24 5.16 1.79 -1.57
CA ARG A 24 6.61 1.62 -1.44
C ARG A 24 7.17 2.08 -0.09
N GLU A 25 6.65 3.18 0.45
CA GLU A 25 7.05 3.66 1.78
C GLU A 25 6.65 2.67 2.88
N VAL A 26 5.43 2.14 2.81
CA VAL A 26 4.93 1.13 3.75
C VAL A 26 5.69 -0.19 3.61
N GLU A 27 6.01 -0.64 2.40
CA GLU A 27 6.82 -1.84 2.15
C GLU A 27 8.21 -1.71 2.78
N GLN A 28 8.91 -0.59 2.53
CA GLN A 28 10.23 -0.35 3.10
C GLN A 28 10.20 -0.33 4.63
N GLN A 29 9.16 0.28 5.20
CA GLN A 29 9.00 0.33 6.64
C GLN A 29 8.65 -1.06 7.20
N SER A 30 7.79 -1.82 6.54
CA SER A 30 7.44 -3.20 6.91
C SER A 30 8.67 -4.12 6.94
N GLU A 31 9.52 -4.06 5.90
CA GLU A 31 10.77 -4.81 5.88
C GLU A 31 11.72 -4.43 7.02
N ARG A 32 11.81 -3.13 7.33
CA ARG A 32 12.67 -2.63 8.41
C ARG A 32 12.17 -3.12 9.77
N GLU A 33 10.88 -2.97 10.03
CA GLU A 33 10.28 -3.34 11.31
C GLU A 33 10.24 -4.87 11.51
N THR A 34 10.10 -5.64 10.43
CA THR A 34 10.21 -7.11 10.47
C THR A 34 11.62 -7.54 10.88
N LYS A 35 12.66 -6.94 10.27
CA LYS A 35 14.06 -7.21 10.65
C LYS A 35 14.36 -6.79 12.09
N LEU A 36 13.72 -5.73 12.58
CA LEU A 36 13.85 -5.31 13.97
C LEU A 36 13.19 -6.32 14.91
N LEU A 37 12.00 -6.81 14.57
CA LEU A 37 11.31 -7.86 15.32
C LEU A 37 12.17 -9.11 15.44
N GLU A 38 12.74 -9.60 14.33
CA GLU A 38 13.62 -10.78 14.34
C GLU A 38 14.81 -10.62 15.29
N ARG A 39 15.36 -9.41 15.41
CA ARG A 39 16.46 -9.10 16.35
C ARG A 39 16.00 -9.04 17.80
N VAL A 40 14.82 -8.48 18.05
CA VAL A 40 14.24 -8.35 19.41
C VAL A 40 13.66 -9.68 19.92
N GLU A 41 13.23 -10.59 19.03
CA GLU A 41 12.71 -11.90 19.44
C GLU A 41 13.77 -12.99 19.52
N TYR A 42 14.72 -13.01 18.57
CA TYR A 42 15.65 -14.13 18.39
C TYR A 42 17.13 -13.73 18.42
N GLY A 43 17.44 -12.43 18.53
CA GLY A 43 18.80 -11.90 18.56
C GLY A 43 19.33 -11.62 19.96
N ASP A 44 20.56 -11.07 20.01
CA ASP A 44 21.24 -10.69 21.26
C ASP A 44 20.55 -9.54 22.02
N ASP A 45 19.59 -8.86 21.39
CA ASP A 45 18.83 -7.71 21.91
C ASP A 45 17.44 -8.13 22.42
N PHE A 46 17.28 -9.36 22.91
CA PHE A 46 15.98 -9.87 23.36
C PHE A 46 15.36 -9.00 24.46
N ASP A 47 14.15 -8.49 24.20
CA ASP A 47 13.37 -7.72 25.14
C ASP A 47 11.89 -8.13 25.07
N GLU A 48 11.44 -8.84 26.11
CA GLU A 48 10.09 -9.39 26.24
C GLU A 48 8.98 -8.31 26.32
N HIS A 49 9.34 -7.06 26.61
CA HIS A 49 8.40 -5.94 26.64
C HIS A 49 8.31 -5.22 25.30
N VAL A 50 9.37 -5.27 24.49
CA VAL A 50 9.43 -4.61 23.18
C VAL A 50 8.90 -5.53 22.07
N ALA A 51 9.14 -6.83 22.15
CA ALA A 51 8.68 -7.80 21.14
C ALA A 51 7.18 -7.68 20.82
N PRO A 52 6.24 -7.66 21.80
CA PRO A 52 4.81 -7.59 21.49
C PRO A 52 4.40 -6.28 20.80
N VAL A 53 5.01 -5.16 21.21
CA VAL A 53 4.77 -3.85 20.57
C VAL A 53 5.26 -3.86 19.12
N GLN A 54 6.40 -4.50 18.89
CA GLN A 54 6.99 -4.64 17.56
C GLN A 54 6.15 -5.55 16.66
N GLU A 55 5.60 -6.65 17.19
CA GLU A 55 4.63 -7.50 16.48
C GLU A 55 3.39 -6.72 16.05
N GLU A 56 2.83 -5.89 16.93
CA GLU A 56 1.68 -5.03 16.62
C GLU A 56 1.98 -4.05 15.47
N VAL A 57 3.18 -3.46 15.47
CA VAL A 57 3.62 -2.56 14.38
C VAL A 57 3.73 -3.31 13.06
N VAL A 58 4.36 -4.49 13.05
CA VAL A 58 4.48 -5.31 11.84
C VAL A 58 3.12 -5.74 11.32
N ALA A 59 2.21 -6.15 12.20
CA ALA A 59 0.84 -6.53 11.84
C ALA A 59 0.07 -5.34 11.22
N ALA A 60 0.18 -4.14 11.80
CA ALA A 60 -0.46 -2.95 11.25
C ALA A 60 0.10 -2.56 9.88
N LEU A 61 1.40 -2.73 9.65
CA LEU A 61 2.02 -2.48 8.34
C LEU A 61 1.57 -3.51 7.29
N ALA A 62 1.41 -4.77 7.68
CA ALA A 62 0.88 -5.81 6.80
C ALA A 62 -0.57 -5.51 6.39
N GLU A 63 -1.44 -5.15 7.34
CA GLU A 63 -2.82 -4.73 7.06
C GLU A 63 -2.87 -3.50 6.13
N ALA A 64 -1.98 -2.52 6.35
CA ALA A 64 -1.89 -1.36 5.49
C ALA A 64 -1.52 -1.72 4.04
N LEU A 65 -0.62 -2.68 3.83
CA LEU A 65 -0.25 -3.17 2.50
C LEU A 65 -1.43 -3.87 1.81
N GLU A 66 -2.19 -4.70 2.52
CA GLU A 66 -3.38 -5.36 1.97
C GLU A 66 -4.43 -4.34 1.51
N LEU A 67 -4.67 -3.29 2.30
CA LEU A 67 -5.59 -2.20 1.94
C LEU A 67 -5.10 -1.40 0.72
N LEU A 68 -3.80 -1.19 0.61
CA LEU A 68 -3.19 -0.50 -0.55
C LEU A 68 -3.30 -1.35 -1.82
N ASP A 69 -3.07 -2.66 -1.73
CA ASP A 69 -3.29 -3.59 -2.84
C ASP A 69 -4.75 -3.61 -3.30
N GLU A 70 -5.70 -3.66 -2.37
CA GLU A 70 -7.14 -3.60 -2.71
C GLU A 70 -7.49 -2.28 -3.40
N ALA A 71 -6.96 -1.16 -2.91
CA ALA A 71 -7.18 0.14 -3.50
C ALA A 71 -6.54 0.24 -4.90
N ARG A 72 -5.36 -0.35 -5.12
CA ARG A 72 -4.72 -0.46 -6.45
C ARG A 72 -5.62 -1.20 -7.43
N ASP A 73 -6.11 -2.37 -7.05
CA ASP A 73 -7.00 -3.20 -7.88
C ASP A 73 -8.28 -2.45 -8.27
N ARG A 74 -8.89 -1.73 -7.32
CA ARG A 74 -10.08 -0.92 -7.58
C ARG A 74 -9.81 0.22 -8.56
N LEU A 75 -8.66 0.90 -8.45
CA LEU A 75 -8.26 1.95 -9.38
C LEU A 75 -7.97 1.39 -10.78
N GLU A 76 -7.34 0.23 -10.89
CA GLU A 76 -7.06 -0.41 -12.17
C GLU A 76 -8.35 -0.82 -12.89
N ARG A 77 -9.33 -1.40 -12.18
CA ARG A 77 -10.66 -1.67 -12.73
C ARG A 77 -11.38 -0.38 -13.17
N ALA A 78 -11.24 0.70 -12.41
CA ALA A 78 -11.81 2.01 -12.79
C ALA A 78 -11.16 2.57 -14.07
N ARG A 79 -9.83 2.40 -14.23
CA ARG A 79 -9.12 2.77 -15.47
C ARG A 79 -9.60 1.94 -16.66
N GLN A 80 -9.73 0.63 -16.50
CA GLN A 80 -10.22 -0.24 -17.58
C GLN A 80 -11.64 0.14 -17.99
N THR A 81 -12.53 0.35 -17.02
CA THR A 81 -13.91 0.77 -17.28
C THR A 81 -13.97 2.09 -18.07
N LEU A 82 -13.10 3.06 -17.75
CA LEU A 82 -13.03 4.30 -18.51
C LEU A 82 -12.53 4.10 -19.94
N ALA A 83 -11.52 3.24 -20.13
CA ALA A 83 -11.01 2.92 -21.46
C ALA A 83 -12.06 2.22 -22.33
N ASP A 84 -12.83 1.30 -21.74
CA ASP A 84 -13.92 0.61 -22.43
C ASP A 84 -14.99 1.61 -22.88
N VAL A 85 -15.38 2.55 -22.01
CA VAL A 85 -16.36 3.59 -22.34
C VAL A 85 -15.84 4.55 -23.43
N GLU A 86 -14.55 4.88 -23.46
CA GLU A 86 -13.97 5.71 -24.53
C GLU A 86 -13.88 5.00 -25.89
N SER A 87 -13.94 3.66 -25.90
CA SER A 87 -13.85 2.84 -27.11
C SER A 87 -15.21 2.52 -27.79
N LEU A 88 -16.32 2.84 -27.13
CA LEU A 88 -17.70 2.68 -27.61
C LEU A 88 -18.19 3.91 -28.39
#